data_AF-A0A3D3XBD7-F1
#
_entry.id   AF-A0A3D3XBD7-F1
#
_cell.length_a   1.000
_cell.length_b   1.000
_cell.length_c   1.000
_cell.angle_alpha   90.00
_cell.angle_beta   90.00
_cell.angle_gamma   90.00
#
_symmetry.space_group_name_H-M   'P 1'
#
loop_
_entity.id
_entity.type
_entity.pdbx_description
1 polymer ?
#
loop_
_entity_poly.entity_id
_entity_poly.type
_entity_poly.pdbx_seq_one_letter_code
_entity_poly.pdbx_strand_id
1 'polypeptide(L)'
;QSFDWKDFRNLSQVIVSEPLAFRKNLKSGDDLVLETPQGSQAFKVVGIFHDYAAEQGFALLSRKNLMRFWEDQTVNSMALYLKPGTNVRELVEQLENDLIETSGNVSNTSELPLNVRSNQELRQSSMAIFDRTFAITGILKLLLGGVAVIGIFSALMSVQLERSRELSVLRAIGMTPSEIGKMVYGQCALMGILAGLFALPTGILLAKVLIQVINLRSFGWSFP
;
A
#
# COMPACT_ATOMS: atom_id res chain seq x y z
N GLN A 1 26.49 3.02 -5.64
CA GLN A 1 27.39 4.12 -5.25
C GLN A 1 27.02 4.52 -3.83
N SER A 2 27.99 4.71 -2.93
CA SER A 2 27.74 5.20 -1.58
C SER A 2 27.27 6.66 -1.64
N PHE A 3 26.10 6.96 -1.10
CA PHE A 3 25.55 8.31 -1.06
C PHE A 3 26.40 9.21 -0.13
N ASP A 4 26.83 10.38 -0.60
CA ASP A 4 27.61 11.31 0.21
C ASP A 4 26.70 12.23 1.04
N TRP A 5 26.56 11.88 2.32
CA TRP A 5 25.77 12.64 3.28
C TRP A 5 26.36 14.01 3.64
N LYS A 6 27.66 14.24 3.44
CA LYS A 6 28.28 15.55 3.72
C LYS A 6 27.89 16.55 2.66
N ASP A 7 27.91 16.14 1.40
CA ASP A 7 27.51 16.97 0.26
C ASP A 7 26.04 17.33 0.34
N PHE A 8 25.16 16.35 0.61
CA PHE A 8 23.72 16.60 0.78
C PHE A 8 23.41 17.63 1.87
N ARG A 9 24.21 17.66 2.95
CA ARG A 9 24.00 18.59 4.06
C ARG A 9 24.45 20.03 3.79
N ASN A 10 25.40 20.22 2.88
CA ASN A 10 26.07 21.52 2.69
C ASN A 10 25.81 22.16 1.32
N LEU A 11 25.50 21.37 0.30
CA LEU A 11 25.20 21.82 -1.05
C LEU A 11 23.68 21.96 -1.26
N SER A 12 23.27 22.70 -2.29
CA SER A 12 21.87 22.82 -2.73
C SER A 12 21.40 21.53 -3.41
N GLN A 13 21.26 20.47 -2.61
CA GLN A 13 20.82 19.15 -3.05
C GLN A 13 19.49 18.80 -2.40
N VAL A 14 18.72 17.96 -3.09
CA VAL A 14 17.42 17.47 -2.66
C VAL A 14 17.30 15.98 -2.92
N ILE A 15 16.66 15.27 -2.02
CA ILE A 15 16.21 13.89 -2.25
C ILE A 15 14.70 13.96 -2.43
N VAL A 16 14.17 13.38 -3.48
CA VAL A 16 12.72 13.44 -3.79
C VAL A 16 12.08 12.07 -3.65
N SER A 17 10.80 12.03 -3.31
CA SER A 17 10.05 10.78 -3.35
C SER A 17 9.73 10.38 -4.79
N GLU A 18 9.52 9.09 -5.02
CA GLU A 18 9.15 8.54 -6.32
C GLU A 18 7.89 9.21 -6.93
N PRO A 19 6.79 9.46 -6.19
CA PRO A 19 5.64 10.17 -6.73
C PRO A 19 5.95 11.58 -7.25
N LEU A 20 6.81 12.32 -6.53
CA LEU A 20 7.22 13.66 -6.94
C LEU A 20 8.08 13.59 -8.20
N ALA A 21 9.03 12.64 -8.24
CA ALA A 21 9.89 12.42 -9.40
C ALA A 21 9.08 12.04 -10.64
N PHE A 22 8.12 11.12 -10.50
CA PHE A 22 7.25 10.68 -11.58
C PHE A 22 6.41 11.83 -12.14
N ARG A 23 5.75 12.63 -11.27
CA ARG A 23 4.88 13.74 -11.70
C ARG A 23 5.64 14.88 -12.37
N LYS A 24 6.86 15.15 -11.91
CA LYS A 24 7.72 16.21 -12.46
C LYS A 24 8.69 15.70 -13.53
N ASN A 25 8.62 14.42 -13.91
CA ASN A 25 9.55 13.76 -14.83
C ASN A 25 11.03 13.94 -14.45
N LEU A 26 11.34 13.91 -13.15
CA LEU A 26 12.70 14.11 -12.63
C LEU A 26 13.46 12.79 -12.54
N LYS A 27 14.75 12.86 -12.83
CA LYS A 27 15.73 11.79 -12.64
C LYS A 27 16.82 12.22 -11.67
N SER A 28 17.57 11.25 -11.16
CA SER A 28 18.78 11.56 -10.39
C SER A 28 19.77 12.32 -11.29
N GLY A 29 20.20 13.49 -10.81
CA GLY A 29 21.05 14.42 -11.54
C GLY A 29 20.32 15.66 -12.06
N ASP A 30 18.99 15.61 -12.19
CA ASP A 30 18.19 16.75 -12.66
C ASP A 30 18.07 17.84 -11.58
N ASP A 31 17.66 19.04 -11.98
CA ASP A 31 17.42 20.16 -11.07
C ASP A 31 15.92 20.30 -10.78
N LEU A 32 15.58 20.36 -9.49
CA LEU A 32 14.26 20.73 -9.00
C LEU A 32 14.28 22.20 -8.57
N VAL A 33 13.48 23.02 -9.25
CA VAL A 33 13.29 24.43 -8.88
C VAL A 33 12.24 24.50 -7.77
N LEU A 34 12.61 25.08 -6.64
CA LEU A 34 11.74 25.33 -5.50
C LEU A 34 11.59 26.83 -5.26
N GLU A 35 10.38 27.25 -4.95
CA GLU A 35 10.08 28.64 -4.58
C GLU A 35 10.51 28.90 -3.15
N THR A 36 11.44 29.85 -2.99
CA THR A 36 11.92 30.30 -1.68
C THR A 36 11.46 31.75 -1.44
N PRO A 37 11.41 32.24 -0.19
CA PRO A 37 11.18 33.66 0.11
C PRO A 37 12.10 34.63 -0.64
N GLN A 38 13.29 34.16 -1.05
CA GLN A 38 14.31 34.94 -1.76
C GLN A 38 14.22 34.79 -3.29
N GLY A 39 13.25 34.00 -3.80
CA GLY A 39 13.03 33.70 -5.21
C GLY A 39 13.16 32.22 -5.55
N SER A 40 12.97 31.87 -6.83
CA SER A 40 13.11 30.49 -7.31
C SER A 40 14.57 30.02 -7.26
N GLN A 41 14.84 28.93 -6.54
CA GLN A 41 16.18 28.35 -6.40
C GLN A 41 16.21 26.91 -6.92
N ALA A 42 17.23 26.58 -7.70
CA ALA A 42 17.46 25.22 -8.20
C ALA A 42 18.19 24.35 -7.16
N PHE A 43 17.69 23.13 -6.97
CA PHE A 43 18.27 22.09 -6.12
C PHE A 43 18.51 20.83 -6.92
N LYS A 44 19.71 20.27 -6.83
CA LYS A 44 20.07 19.06 -7.58
C LYS A 44 19.48 17.81 -6.93
N VAL A 45 18.76 17.01 -7.72
CA VAL A 45 18.16 15.74 -7.30
C VAL A 45 19.25 14.69 -7.17
N VAL A 46 19.66 14.37 -5.95
CA VAL A 46 20.76 13.40 -5.70
C VAL A 46 20.27 12.01 -5.34
N GLY A 47 18.98 11.85 -5.08
CA GLY A 47 18.38 10.56 -4.79
C GLY A 47 16.87 10.57 -4.97
N ILE A 48 16.34 9.41 -5.31
CA ILE A 48 14.91 9.13 -5.34
C ILE A 48 14.66 7.96 -4.39
N PHE A 49 13.77 8.14 -3.43
CA PHE A 49 13.38 7.08 -2.50
C PHE A 49 11.91 6.71 -2.67
N HIS A 50 11.59 5.48 -2.30
CA HIS A 50 10.22 4.97 -2.35
C HIS A 50 9.44 5.54 -1.17
N ASP A 51 8.34 6.21 -1.47
CA ASP A 51 7.34 6.62 -0.50
C ASP A 51 5.95 6.20 -0.99
N TYR A 52 5.26 5.48 -0.12
CA TYR A 52 3.93 4.94 -0.38
C TYR A 52 2.84 5.73 0.35
N ALA A 53 3.21 6.75 1.13
CA ALA A 53 2.28 7.49 1.98
C ALA A 53 1.76 8.79 1.33
N ALA A 54 2.60 9.55 0.62
CA ALA A 54 2.20 10.84 0.05
C ALA A 54 1.90 10.75 -1.45
N GLU A 55 0.62 10.86 -1.83
CA GLU A 55 0.19 10.84 -3.24
C GLU A 55 0.80 11.98 -4.08
N GLN A 56 1.04 13.14 -3.48
CA GLN A 56 1.66 14.29 -4.15
C GLN A 56 3.20 14.22 -4.16
N GLY A 57 3.78 13.34 -3.34
CA GLY A 57 5.19 13.23 -3.08
C GLY A 57 5.76 14.37 -2.22
N PHE A 58 7.01 14.22 -1.78
CA PHE A 58 7.71 15.23 -0.99
C PHE A 58 9.20 15.30 -1.32
N ALA A 59 9.78 16.45 -1.00
CA ALA A 59 11.20 16.74 -1.14
C ALA A 59 11.85 16.80 0.25
N LEU A 60 12.97 16.11 0.41
CA LEU A 60 13.81 16.14 1.60
C LEU A 60 14.99 17.08 1.36
N LEU A 61 15.07 18.10 2.20
CA LEU A 61 16.13 19.08 2.23
C LEU A 61 16.90 18.96 3.55
N SER A 62 18.18 19.32 3.51
CA SER A 62 18.96 19.43 4.74
C SER A 62 18.45 20.58 5.61
N ARG A 63 18.54 20.44 6.93
CA ARG A 63 18.14 21.52 7.86
C ARG A 63 18.91 22.83 7.60
N LYS A 64 20.20 22.73 7.21
CA LYS A 64 21.00 23.89 6.84
C LYS A 64 20.42 24.63 5.62
N ASN A 65 19.95 23.88 4.62
CA ASN A 65 19.32 24.47 3.44
C ASN A 65 17.96 25.12 3.79
N LEU A 66 17.15 24.50 4.64
CA LEU A 66 15.90 25.11 5.13
C LEU A 66 16.16 26.43 5.85
N MET A 67 17.12 26.47 6.77
CA MET A 67 17.49 27.71 7.47
C MET A 67 18.07 28.77 6.52
N ARG A 68 18.85 28.36 5.52
CA ARG A 68 19.48 29.27 4.57
C ARG A 68 18.48 29.92 3.60
N PHE A 69 17.60 29.10 3.03
CA PHE A 69 16.73 29.53 1.93
C PHE A 69 15.31 29.92 2.37
N TRP A 70 14.79 29.37 3.48
CA TRP A 70 13.46 29.68 4.02
C TRP A 70 13.48 30.43 5.35
N GLU A 71 14.67 30.67 5.94
CA GLU A 71 14.84 31.34 7.24
C GLU A 71 14.08 30.67 8.39
N ASP A 72 13.71 29.39 8.21
CA ASP A 72 12.92 28.63 9.16
C ASP A 72 13.81 27.98 10.23
N GLN A 73 13.69 28.49 11.45
CA GLN A 73 14.39 27.96 12.63
C GLN A 73 13.54 26.99 13.46
N THR A 74 12.29 26.74 13.07
CA THR A 74 11.39 25.86 13.82
C THR A 74 11.78 24.39 13.69
N VAL A 75 11.36 23.59 14.66
CA VAL A 75 11.53 22.13 14.65
C VAL A 75 10.18 21.50 14.89
N ASN A 76 9.61 20.93 13.84
CA ASN A 76 8.27 20.34 13.91
C ASN A 76 8.29 18.90 14.43
N SER A 77 9.41 18.18 14.28
CA SER A 77 9.55 16.81 14.77
C SER A 77 11.01 16.46 15.05
N MET A 78 11.22 15.56 16.00
CA MET A 78 12.53 14.99 16.34
C MET A 78 12.39 13.47 16.45
N ALA A 79 13.30 12.74 15.82
CA ALA A 79 13.37 11.29 15.95
C ALA A 79 14.36 10.91 17.07
N LEU A 80 13.91 10.10 18.01
CA LEU A 80 14.75 9.53 19.07
C LEU A 80 15.01 8.05 18.76
N TYR A 81 16.28 7.67 18.68
CA TYR A 81 16.69 6.29 18.45
C TYR A 81 17.14 5.65 19.76
N LEU A 82 16.40 4.63 20.19
CA LEU A 82 16.65 3.95 21.45
C LEU A 82 17.61 2.79 21.27
N LYS A 83 18.38 2.48 22.32
CA LYS A 83 19.22 1.29 22.34
C LYS A 83 18.34 0.03 22.40
N PRO A 84 18.79 -1.11 21.85
CA PRO A 84 18.06 -2.37 21.96
C PRO A 84 17.82 -2.73 23.45
N GLY A 85 16.59 -3.15 23.78
CA GLY A 85 16.21 -3.55 25.15
C GLY A 85 15.60 -2.43 26.01
N THR A 86 15.56 -1.19 25.54
CA THR A 86 14.84 -0.11 26.24
C THR A 86 13.32 -0.30 26.16
N ASN A 87 12.64 -0.24 27.30
CA ASN A 87 11.17 -0.24 27.33
C ASN A 87 10.64 1.10 26.80
N VAL A 88 10.12 1.07 25.58
CA VAL A 88 9.67 2.28 24.87
C VAL A 88 8.52 2.95 25.59
N ARG A 89 7.57 2.17 26.12
CA ARG A 89 6.36 2.70 26.77
C ARG A 89 6.71 3.49 28.03
N GLU A 90 7.54 2.90 28.89
CA GLU A 90 7.99 3.52 30.13
C GLU A 90 8.79 4.80 29.86
N LEU A 91 9.63 4.80 28.82
CA LEU A 91 10.38 5.99 28.43
C LEU A 91 9.47 7.11 27.87
N VAL A 92 8.44 6.76 27.09
CA VAL A 92 7.48 7.74 26.56
C VAL A 92 6.70 8.37 27.72
N GLU A 93 6.21 7.56 28.66
CA GLU A 93 5.51 8.06 29.85
C GLU A 93 6.42 8.96 30.71
N GLN A 94 7.70 8.60 30.90
CA GLN A 94 8.67 9.45 31.60
C GLN A 94 8.91 10.78 30.87
N LEU A 95 9.12 10.75 29.55
CA LEU A 95 9.33 11.96 28.76
C LEU A 95 8.11 12.87 28.78
N GLU A 96 6.90 12.33 28.68
CA GLU A 96 5.68 13.12 28.79
C GLU A 96 5.57 13.81 30.15
N ASN A 97 5.85 13.08 31.24
CA ASN A 97 5.83 13.65 32.59
C ASN A 97 6.88 14.75 32.79
N ASP A 98 8.12 14.52 32.35
CA ASP A 98 9.22 15.49 32.45
C ASP A 98 8.94 16.76 31.63
N LEU A 99 8.30 16.63 30.47
CA LEU A 99 7.93 17.75 29.60
C LEU A 99 6.77 18.57 30.17
N ILE A 100 5.81 17.93 30.84
CA ILE A 100 4.74 18.62 31.57
C ILE A 100 5.34 19.44 32.72
N GLU A 101 6.28 18.87 33.46
CA GLU A 101 6.94 19.53 34.60
C GLU A 101 7.82 20.70 34.15
N THR A 102 8.60 20.51 33.08
CA THR A 102 9.54 21.52 32.56
C THR A 102 8.85 22.67 31.82
N SER A 103 7.73 22.41 31.13
CA SER A 103 7.04 23.45 30.35
C SER A 103 6.14 24.37 31.20
N GLY A 104 5.94 24.07 32.48
CA GLY A 104 5.17 24.89 33.42
C GLY A 104 3.67 25.00 33.10
N ASN A 105 3.16 24.27 32.11
CA ASN A 105 1.79 24.33 31.65
C ASN A 105 0.91 23.29 32.36
N VAL A 106 0.70 23.47 33.67
CA VAL A 106 -0.15 22.61 34.52
C VAL A 106 -1.63 23.06 34.48
N SER A 107 -2.08 23.69 33.40
CA SER A 107 -3.44 24.23 33.36
C SER A 107 -4.11 24.02 32.01
N ASN A 108 -4.95 22.98 32.03
CA ASN A 108 -6.17 22.83 31.24
C ASN A 108 -6.01 22.38 29.78
N THR A 109 -6.61 21.22 29.53
CA THR A 109 -7.20 20.77 28.25
C THR A 109 -6.26 20.34 27.12
N SER A 110 -6.09 19.02 27.02
CA SER A 110 -6.14 18.21 25.78
C SER A 110 -5.04 18.31 24.73
N GLU A 111 -4.06 19.22 24.84
CA GLU A 111 -2.96 19.30 23.88
C GLU A 111 -1.61 19.39 24.59
N LEU A 112 -0.94 18.25 24.76
CA LEU A 112 0.49 18.22 25.04
C LEU A 112 1.21 18.99 23.91
N PRO A 113 2.09 19.97 24.21
CA PRO A 113 2.84 20.71 23.18
C PRO A 113 3.79 19.82 22.38
N LEU A 114 4.07 18.61 22.88
CA LEU A 114 4.89 17.60 22.23
C LEU A 114 4.13 16.26 22.25
N ASN A 115 3.74 15.78 21.07
CA ASN A 115 3.12 14.46 20.94
C ASN A 115 4.23 13.41 20.77
N VAL A 116 4.58 12.72 21.84
CA VAL A 116 5.59 11.66 21.81
C VAL A 116 4.90 10.38 21.35
N ARG A 117 5.10 9.99 20.09
CA ARG A 117 4.55 8.74 19.56
C ARG A 117 5.63 7.71 19.37
N SER A 118 5.41 6.53 19.91
CA SER A 118 6.27 5.40 19.59
C SER A 118 6.07 4.98 18.12
N ASN A 119 7.15 4.50 17.49
CA ASN A 119 7.06 3.95 16.13
C ASN A 119 6.09 2.76 16.08
N GLN A 120 6.01 1.97 17.16
CA GLN A 120 5.12 0.81 17.27
C GLN A 120 3.64 1.21 17.23
N GLU A 121 3.22 2.24 17.98
CA GLU A 121 1.85 2.73 17.99
C GLU A 121 1.47 3.41 16.67
N LEU A 122 2.40 4.16 16.06
CA LEU A 122 2.21 4.74 14.74
C LEU A 122 1.98 3.64 13.69
N ARG A 123 2.85 2.62 13.69
CA ARG A 123 2.72 1.47 12.79
C ARG A 123 1.41 0.73 13.02
N GLN A 124 1.04 0.46 14.27
CA GLN A 124 -0.19 -0.27 14.59
C GLN A 124 -1.43 0.52 14.17
N SER A 125 -1.45 1.83 14.41
CA SER A 125 -2.54 2.72 14.03
C SER A 125 -2.68 2.82 12.50
N SER A 126 -1.56 2.98 11.79
CA SER A 126 -1.55 2.94 10.32
C SER A 126 -2.05 1.59 9.80
N MET A 127 -1.56 0.46 10.34
CA MET A 127 -2.01 -0.88 9.93
C MET A 127 -3.50 -1.08 10.18
N ALA A 128 -4.04 -0.63 11.31
CA ALA A 128 -5.47 -0.74 11.60
C ALA A 128 -6.34 0.05 10.60
N ILE A 129 -5.88 1.22 10.15
CA ILE A 129 -6.55 2.01 9.10
C ILE A 129 -6.47 1.27 7.76
N PHE A 130 -5.30 0.74 7.40
CA PHE A 130 -5.13 -0.07 6.20
C PHE A 130 -6.08 -1.29 6.21
N ASP A 131 -6.11 -2.05 7.31
CA ASP A 131 -6.94 -3.24 7.46
C ASP A 131 -8.44 -2.91 7.27
N ARG A 132 -8.91 -1.77 7.79
CA ARG A 132 -10.30 -1.33 7.60
C ARG A 132 -10.63 -1.04 6.14
N THR A 133 -9.74 -0.35 5.42
CA THR A 133 -9.95 -0.07 3.99
C THR A 133 -9.90 -1.36 3.16
N PHE A 134 -8.99 -2.28 3.48
CA PHE A 134 -8.90 -3.58 2.82
C PHE A 134 -10.05 -4.53 3.18
N ALA A 135 -10.68 -4.39 4.36
CA ALA A 135 -11.82 -5.19 4.76
C ALA A 135 -13.01 -5.01 3.81
N ILE A 136 -13.25 -3.79 3.31
CA ILE A 136 -14.29 -3.51 2.31
C ILE A 136 -14.04 -4.30 1.04
N THR A 137 -12.80 -4.30 0.54
CA THR A 137 -12.42 -5.11 -0.62
C THR A 137 -12.57 -6.60 -0.35
N GLY A 138 -12.29 -7.06 0.88
CA GLY A 138 -12.53 -8.43 1.30
C GLY A 138 -14.01 -8.85 1.19
N ILE A 139 -14.91 -8.00 1.70
CA ILE A 139 -16.36 -8.22 1.59
C ILE A 139 -16.80 -8.23 0.13
N LEU A 140 -16.31 -7.28 -0.69
CA LEU A 140 -16.63 -7.24 -2.11
C LEU A 140 -16.16 -8.50 -2.85
N LYS A 141 -14.95 -9.00 -2.54
CA LYS A 141 -14.44 -10.28 -3.08
C LYS A 141 -15.35 -11.45 -2.69
N LEU A 142 -15.82 -11.51 -1.44
CA LEU A 142 -16.74 -12.55 -1.00
C LEU A 142 -18.09 -12.47 -1.72
N LEU A 143 -18.64 -11.28 -1.89
CA LEU A 143 -19.90 -11.08 -2.63
C LEU A 143 -19.76 -11.49 -4.09
N LEU A 144 -18.69 -11.04 -4.77
CA LEU A 144 -18.41 -11.42 -6.15
C LEU A 144 -18.19 -12.94 -6.28
N GLY A 145 -17.47 -13.55 -5.33
CA GLY A 145 -17.29 -15.00 -5.27
C GLY A 145 -18.62 -15.74 -5.08
N GLY A 146 -19.48 -15.25 -4.19
CA GLY A 146 -20.82 -15.81 -3.96
C GLY A 146 -21.70 -15.76 -5.22
N VAL A 147 -21.77 -14.59 -5.88
CA VAL A 147 -22.52 -14.42 -7.13
C VAL A 147 -21.96 -15.34 -8.22
N ALA A 148 -20.63 -15.45 -8.34
CA ALA A 148 -19.99 -16.34 -9.30
C ALA A 148 -20.35 -17.82 -9.05
N VAL A 149 -20.29 -18.29 -7.80
CA VAL A 149 -20.65 -19.66 -7.43
C VAL A 149 -22.11 -19.96 -7.77
N ILE A 150 -23.04 -19.05 -7.43
CA ILE A 150 -24.46 -19.20 -7.74
C ILE A 150 -24.68 -19.25 -9.26
N GLY A 151 -24.01 -18.39 -10.02
CA GLY A 151 -24.09 -18.37 -11.48
C GLY A 151 -23.58 -19.66 -12.11
N ILE A 152 -22.41 -20.14 -11.68
CA ILE A 152 -21.84 -21.41 -12.16
C ILE A 152 -22.75 -22.59 -11.81
N PHE A 153 -23.22 -22.65 -10.57
CA PHE A 153 -24.13 -23.72 -10.12
C PHE A 153 -25.42 -23.72 -10.95
N SER A 154 -26.03 -22.55 -11.17
CA SER A 154 -27.25 -22.41 -11.98
C SER A 154 -27.01 -22.84 -13.43
N ALA A 155 -25.88 -22.47 -14.03
CA ALA A 155 -25.53 -22.86 -15.38
C ALA A 155 -25.30 -24.38 -15.51
N LEU A 156 -24.52 -24.97 -14.59
CA LEU A 156 -24.29 -26.41 -14.56
C LEU A 156 -25.60 -27.19 -14.36
N MET A 157 -26.46 -26.71 -13.46
CA MET A 157 -27.78 -27.31 -13.24
C MET A 157 -28.64 -27.23 -14.51
N SER A 158 -28.62 -26.10 -15.21
CA SER A 158 -29.32 -25.94 -16.50
C SER A 158 -28.86 -26.96 -17.53
N VAL A 159 -27.55 -27.13 -17.72
CA VAL A 159 -26.98 -28.12 -18.66
C VAL A 159 -27.38 -29.55 -18.27
N GLN A 160 -27.38 -29.85 -16.97
CA GLN A 160 -27.74 -31.18 -16.47
C GLN A 160 -29.23 -31.48 -16.65
N LEU A 161 -30.09 -30.49 -16.45
CA LEU A 161 -31.53 -30.60 -16.68
C LEU A 161 -31.84 -30.83 -18.16
N GLU A 162 -31.16 -30.13 -19.07
CA GLU A 162 -31.30 -30.32 -20.51
C GLU A 162 -30.91 -31.75 -20.94
N ARG A 163 -29.87 -32.31 -20.31
CA ARG A 163 -29.40 -33.68 -20.56
C ARG A 163 -30.13 -34.78 -19.77
N SER A 164 -31.14 -34.44 -18.97
CA SER A 164 -31.84 -35.40 -18.10
C SER A 164 -32.44 -36.61 -18.84
N ARG A 165 -32.93 -36.39 -20.07
CA ARG A 165 -33.47 -37.45 -20.93
C ARG A 165 -32.38 -38.42 -21.39
N GLU A 166 -31.21 -37.91 -21.77
CA GLU A 166 -30.06 -38.73 -22.19
C GLU A 166 -29.58 -39.62 -21.03
N LEU A 167 -29.49 -39.05 -19.82
CA LEU A 167 -29.13 -39.78 -18.60
C LEU A 167 -30.15 -40.88 -18.26
N SER A 168 -31.42 -40.64 -18.53
CA SER A 168 -32.48 -41.63 -18.33
C SER A 168 -32.37 -42.80 -19.31
N VAL A 169 -31.96 -42.54 -20.56
CA VAL A 169 -31.67 -43.58 -21.56
C VAL A 169 -30.46 -44.41 -21.16
N LEU A 170 -29.38 -43.78 -20.68
CA LEU A 170 -28.20 -44.47 -20.16
C LEU A 170 -28.54 -45.43 -19.00
N ARG A 171 -29.44 -45.02 -18.10
CA ARG A 171 -29.96 -45.91 -17.04
C ARG A 171 -30.75 -47.08 -17.60
N ALA A 172 -31.55 -46.87 -18.64
CA ALA A 172 -32.34 -47.93 -19.27
C ALA A 172 -31.47 -48.99 -19.96
N ILE A 173 -30.27 -48.62 -20.42
CA ILE A 173 -29.28 -49.53 -21.03
C ILE A 173 -28.40 -50.22 -19.96
N GLY A 174 -28.61 -49.94 -18.68
CA GLY A 174 -28.00 -50.68 -17.56
C GLY A 174 -26.91 -49.94 -16.78
N MET A 175 -26.67 -48.66 -17.07
CA MET A 175 -25.69 -47.86 -16.32
C MET A 175 -26.17 -47.59 -14.89
N THR A 176 -25.30 -47.81 -13.90
CA THR A 176 -25.63 -47.61 -12.49
C THR A 176 -25.63 -46.12 -12.10
N PRO A 177 -26.37 -45.71 -11.05
CA PRO A 177 -26.38 -44.32 -10.59
C PRO A 177 -24.99 -43.78 -10.19
N SER A 178 -24.12 -44.65 -9.66
CA SER A 178 -22.74 -44.28 -9.29
C SER A 178 -21.88 -43.98 -10.50
N GLU A 179 -22.00 -44.77 -11.57
CA GLU A 179 -21.26 -44.53 -12.83
C GLU A 179 -21.70 -43.22 -13.48
N ILE A 180 -23.00 -42.91 -13.45
CA ILE A 180 -23.53 -41.65 -13.99
C ILE A 180 -22.98 -40.47 -13.19
N GLY A 181 -23.00 -40.58 -11.85
CA GLY A 181 -22.42 -39.56 -10.98
C GLY A 181 -20.94 -39.30 -11.31
N LYS A 182 -20.12 -40.36 -11.43
CA LYS A 182 -18.70 -40.24 -11.77
C LYS A 182 -18.47 -39.57 -13.13
N MET A 183 -19.26 -39.93 -14.15
CA MET A 183 -19.19 -39.31 -15.47
C MET A 183 -19.49 -37.80 -15.40
N VAL A 184 -20.57 -37.43 -14.71
CA VAL A 184 -20.98 -36.02 -14.56
C VAL A 184 -19.93 -35.23 -13.76
N TYR A 185 -19.43 -35.77 -12.64
CA TYR A 185 -18.35 -35.15 -11.89
C TYR A 185 -17.08 -34.99 -12.74
N GLY A 186 -16.73 -35.99 -13.56
CA GLY A 186 -15.61 -35.91 -14.48
C GLY A 186 -15.78 -34.80 -15.52
N GLN A 187 -16.97 -34.66 -16.11
CA GLN A 187 -17.29 -33.57 -17.04
C GLN A 187 -17.17 -32.20 -16.37
N CYS A 188 -17.78 -32.03 -15.18
CA CYS A 188 -17.71 -30.79 -14.41
C CYS A 188 -16.26 -30.46 -14.00
N ALA A 189 -15.49 -31.46 -13.57
CA ALA A 189 -14.09 -31.29 -13.21
C ALA A 189 -13.25 -30.85 -14.42
N LEU A 190 -13.46 -31.46 -15.59
CA LEU A 190 -12.77 -31.07 -16.82
C LEU A 190 -13.10 -29.62 -17.21
N MET A 191 -14.38 -29.24 -17.17
CA MET A 191 -14.82 -27.86 -17.41
C MET A 191 -14.19 -26.88 -16.41
N GLY A 192 -14.15 -27.24 -15.12
CA GLY A 192 -13.52 -26.44 -14.07
C GLY A 192 -12.02 -26.28 -14.26
N ILE A 193 -11.31 -27.35 -14.64
CA ILE A 193 -9.87 -27.31 -14.92
C ILE A 193 -9.59 -26.40 -16.13
N LEU A 194 -10.36 -26.55 -17.22
CA LEU A 194 -10.22 -25.70 -18.40
C LEU A 194 -10.50 -24.23 -18.07
N ALA A 195 -11.59 -23.96 -17.33
CA ALA A 195 -11.90 -22.62 -16.88
C ALA A 195 -10.78 -22.02 -16.00
N GLY A 196 -10.25 -22.79 -15.04
CA GLY A 196 -9.13 -22.38 -14.20
C GLY A 196 -7.85 -22.10 -15.00
N LEU A 197 -7.58 -22.92 -16.03
CA LEU A 197 -6.43 -22.75 -16.91
C LEU A 197 -6.48 -21.44 -17.70
N PHE A 198 -7.66 -20.93 -18.03
CA PHE A 198 -7.82 -19.62 -18.67
C PHE A 198 -7.94 -18.48 -17.65
N ALA A 199 -8.58 -18.71 -16.50
CA ALA A 199 -8.79 -17.72 -15.46
C ALA A 199 -7.47 -17.28 -14.82
N LEU A 200 -6.55 -18.21 -14.55
CA LEU A 200 -5.26 -17.90 -13.90
C LEU A 200 -4.38 -16.96 -14.74
N PRO A 201 -4.05 -17.26 -16.02
CA PRO A 201 -3.27 -16.35 -16.85
C PRO A 201 -3.95 -14.99 -17.04
N THR A 202 -5.26 -14.99 -17.26
CA THR A 202 -6.03 -13.75 -17.45
C THR A 202 -6.01 -12.89 -16.19
N GLY A 203 -6.20 -13.50 -15.02
CA GLY A 203 -6.12 -12.83 -13.72
C GLY A 203 -4.73 -12.26 -13.43
N ILE A 204 -3.68 -13.03 -13.73
CA ILE A 204 -2.29 -12.57 -13.58
C ILE A 204 -2.00 -11.40 -14.53
N LEU A 205 -2.44 -11.48 -15.78
CA LEU A 205 -2.28 -10.41 -16.76
C LEU A 205 -2.98 -9.12 -16.28
N LEU A 206 -4.22 -9.24 -15.82
CA LEU A 206 -4.98 -8.11 -15.31
C LEU A 206 -4.33 -7.49 -14.06
N ALA A 207 -3.82 -8.33 -13.16
CA ALA A 207 -3.08 -7.89 -11.97
C ALA A 207 -1.80 -7.13 -12.37
N LYS A 208 -1.05 -7.61 -13.36
CA LYS A 208 0.13 -6.91 -13.89
C LYS A 208 -0.23 -5.54 -14.46
N VAL A 209 -1.30 -5.46 -15.26
CA VAL A 209 -1.76 -4.17 -15.81
C VAL A 209 -2.17 -3.21 -14.70
N LEU A 210 -2.89 -3.70 -13.68
CA LEU A 210 -3.30 -2.89 -12.55
C LEU A 210 -2.08 -2.34 -11.77
N ILE A 211 -1.08 -3.18 -11.52
CA ILE A 211 0.13 -2.81 -10.77
C ILE A 211 1.04 -1.88 -11.59
N GLN A 212 1.30 -2.18 -12.86
CA GLN A 212 2.32 -1.48 -13.64
C GLN A 212 1.78 -0.25 -14.36
N VAL A 213 0.49 -0.22 -14.70
CA VAL A 213 -0.10 0.87 -15.48
C VAL A 213 -0.99 1.74 -14.60
N ILE A 214 -1.94 1.13 -13.91
CA ILE A 214 -2.95 1.90 -13.16
C ILE A 214 -2.32 2.48 -11.89
N ASN A 215 -1.64 1.66 -11.07
CA ASN A 215 -1.04 2.13 -9.82
C ASN A 215 0.00 3.23 -10.05
N LEU A 216 0.90 3.03 -11.03
CA LEU A 216 1.91 4.03 -11.39
C LEU A 216 1.28 5.35 -11.86
N ARG A 217 0.21 5.31 -12.66
CA ARG A 217 -0.48 6.52 -13.14
C ARG A 217 -1.28 7.21 -12.04
N SER A 218 -1.91 6.44 -11.14
CA SER A 218 -2.76 6.97 -10.08
C SER A 218 -1.93 7.55 -8.92
N PHE A 219 -0.84 6.88 -8.54
CA PHE A 219 -0.10 7.22 -7.32
C PHE A 219 1.37 7.60 -7.54
N GLY A 220 1.93 7.34 -8.73
CA GLY A 220 3.28 7.78 -9.10
C GLY A 220 4.43 6.97 -8.49
N TRP A 221 4.15 5.88 -7.78
CA TRP A 221 5.14 4.98 -7.20
C TRP A 221 5.03 3.56 -7.75
N SER A 222 6.15 2.83 -7.77
CA SER A 222 6.23 1.45 -8.26
C SER A 222 6.38 0.45 -7.11
N PHE A 223 5.81 -0.75 -7.29
CA PHE A 223 6.12 -1.89 -6.44
C PHE A 223 7.41 -2.55 -6.95
N PRO A 224 8.35 -2.93 -6.06
CA PRO A 224 9.57 -3.64 -6.44
C PRO A 224 9.30 -5.03 -7.04
#